data_AF-A0A0U2X524-F1
#
_entry.id   AF-A0A0U2X524-F1
#
_cell.length_a   1.000
_cell.length_b   1.000
_cell.length_c   1.000
_cell.angle_alpha   90.00
_cell.angle_beta   90.00
_cell.angle_gamma   90.00
#
_symmetry.space_group_name_H-M   'P 1'
#
loop_
_entity.id
_entity.type
_entity.pdbx_description
1 polymer ?
#
loop_
_entity_poly.entity_id
_entity_poly.type
_entity_poly.pdbx_seq_one_letter_code
_entity_poly.pdbx_strand_id
1 'polypeptide(L)'
;MGSLKIGLLISASIIILIGYFRIITDEKGRINLNNYRLTGGVLLVCKGIYKGTCDLIAGEISKNTQSACIIYLGVILFIIGFSL
;
A
#
# COMPACT_ATOMS: atom_id res chain seq x y z
N MET A 1 -7.56 -11.77 -24.03
CA MET A 1 -6.80 -10.65 -23.44
C MET A 1 -7.60 -9.80 -22.45
N GLY A 2 -8.78 -9.27 -22.81
CA GLY A 2 -9.50 -8.29 -21.98
C GLY A 2 -9.81 -8.72 -20.54
N SER A 3 -10.36 -9.93 -20.36
CA SER A 3 -10.74 -10.41 -19.01
C SER A 3 -9.54 -10.63 -18.09
N LEU A 4 -8.38 -11.03 -18.64
CA LEU A 4 -7.15 -11.24 -17.87
C LEU A 4 -6.56 -9.90 -17.43
N LYS A 5 -6.52 -8.90 -18.32
CA LYS A 5 -6.12 -7.53 -18.01
C LYS A 5 -6.97 -6.92 -16.90
N ILE A 6 -8.29 -7.03 -17.02
CA ILE A 6 -9.23 -6.52 -16.03
C ILE A 6 -9.03 -7.23 -14.68
N GLY A 7 -8.91 -8.56 -14.69
CA GLY A 7 -8.64 -9.33 -13.48
C GLY A 7 -7.34 -8.92 -12.77
N LEU A 8 -6.29 -8.65 -13.55
CA LEU A 8 -5.00 -8.21 -13.01
C LEU A 8 -5.05 -6.79 -12.43
N LEU A 9 -5.76 -5.86 -13.08
CA LEU A 9 -5.92 -4.50 -12.57
C LEU A 9 -6.76 -4.47 -11.28
N ILE A 10 -7.80 -5.29 -11.19
CA ILE A 10 -8.63 -5.43 -9.99
C ILE A 10 -7.79 -5.98 -8.84
N SER A 11 -7.06 -7.08 -9.06
CA SER A 11 -6.22 -7.70 -8.02
C SER A 11 -5.11 -6.75 -7.56
N ALA A 12 -4.45 -6.06 -8.48
CA ALA A 12 -3.45 -5.03 -8.17
C ALA A 12 -4.04 -3.91 -7.30
N SER A 13 -5.23 -3.42 -7.65
CA SER A 13 -5.92 -2.36 -6.89
C SER A 13 -6.27 -2.82 -5.47
N ILE A 14 -6.74 -4.06 -5.31
CA ILE A 14 -7.03 -4.66 -3.99
C ILE A 14 -5.75 -4.77 -3.16
N ILE A 15 -4.64 -5.21 -3.75
CA ILE A 15 -3.35 -5.33 -3.07
C ILE A 15 -2.85 -3.97 -2.58
N ILE A 16 -2.91 -2.93 -3.43
CA ILE A 16 -2.55 -1.56 -3.03
C ILE A 16 -3.43 -1.10 -1.86
N LEU A 17 -4.74 -1.36 -1.94
CA LEU A 17 -5.70 -0.97 -0.91
C LEU A 17 -5.44 -1.67 0.43
N ILE A 18 -5.04 -2.95 0.41
CA ILE A 18 -4.62 -3.69 1.62
C ILE A 18 -3.42 -3.01 2.27
N GLY A 19 -2.39 -2.67 1.48
CA GLY A 19 -1.22 -1.95 1.99
C GLY A 19 -1.57 -0.57 2.56
N TYR A 20 -2.44 0.17 1.88
CA TYR A 20 -2.97 1.46 2.34
C TYR A 20 -3.66 1.33 3.71
N PHE A 21 -4.61 0.39 3.83
CA PHE A 21 -5.35 0.19 5.08
C PHE A 21 -4.44 -0.20 6.23
N ARG A 22 -3.41 -1.00 5.95
CA ARG A 22 -2.45 -1.44 6.96
C ARG A 22 -1.61 -0.28 7.53
N ILE A 23 -1.32 0.76 6.74
CA ILE A 23 -0.62 1.95 7.21
C ILE A 23 -1.51 2.84 8.09
N ILE A 24 -2.78 3.03 7.69
CA ILE A 24 -3.68 3.96 8.39
C ILE A 24 -4.36 3.37 9.64
N THR A 25 -4.29 2.04 9.80
CA THR A 25 -4.85 1.34 10.96
C THR A 25 -3.81 1.21 12.08
N ASP A 26 -4.25 1.38 13.31
CA ASP A 26 -3.48 1.07 14.53
C ASP A 26 -3.33 -0.45 14.73
N GLU A 27 -2.52 -0.88 15.70
CA GLU A 27 -2.40 -2.26 16.19
C GLU A 27 -3.74 -2.87 16.59
N LYS A 28 -4.69 -2.04 17.07
CA LYS A 28 -6.06 -2.46 17.39
C LYS A 28 -7.00 -2.48 16.17
N GLY A 29 -6.48 -2.28 14.96
CA GLY A 29 -7.26 -2.20 13.73
C GLY A 29 -8.11 -0.93 13.60
N ARG A 30 -7.86 0.09 14.43
CA ARG A 30 -8.65 1.33 14.47
C ARG A 30 -8.07 2.36 13.52
N ILE A 31 -8.93 3.07 12.79
CA ILE A 31 -8.54 4.18 11.93
C ILE A 31 -8.69 5.47 12.73
N ASN A 32 -7.63 6.28 12.77
CA ASN A 32 -7.72 7.62 13.35
C ASN A 32 -8.41 8.57 12.37
N LEU A 33 -9.70 8.79 12.57
CA LEU A 33 -10.54 9.68 11.76
C LEU A 33 -10.01 11.12 11.69
N ASN A 34 -9.30 11.59 12.72
CA ASN A 34 -8.74 12.94 12.75
C ASN A 34 -7.62 13.12 11.72
N ASN A 35 -6.87 12.04 11.48
CA ASN A 35 -5.83 11.98 10.44
C ASN A 35 -6.36 11.50 9.08
N TYR A 36 -7.60 11.03 9.00
CA TYR A 36 -8.20 10.46 7.79
C TYR A 36 -8.72 11.52 6.81
N ARG A 37 -8.78 12.81 7.19
CA ARG A 37 -9.11 13.88 6.24
C ARG A 37 -8.15 13.78 5.06
N LEU A 38 -8.68 13.78 3.83
CA LEU A 38 -8.06 13.31 2.58
C LEU A 38 -6.53 13.54 2.49
N THR A 39 -6.07 14.77 2.79
CA THR A 39 -4.66 15.17 2.74
C THR A 39 -3.80 14.51 3.84
N GLY A 40 -4.35 14.34 5.04
CA GLY A 40 -3.70 13.66 6.17
C GLY A 40 -3.55 12.16 5.96
N GLY A 41 -4.55 11.51 5.34
CA GLY A 41 -4.51 10.08 5.04
C GLY A 41 -3.43 9.73 4.01
N VAL A 42 -3.39 10.50 2.91
CA VAL A 42 -2.34 10.36 1.89
C VAL A 42 -0.97 10.66 2.46
N LEU A 43 -0.82 11.72 3.26
CA LEU A 43 0.46 12.05 3.89
C LEU A 43 0.94 10.96 4.85
N LEU A 44 0.03 10.33 5.60
CA LEU A 44 0.33 9.18 6.45
C LEU A 44 0.84 7.99 5.65
N VAL A 45 0.21 7.71 4.53
CA VAL A 45 0.62 6.62 3.64
C VAL A 45 1.99 6.90 3.04
N CYS A 46 2.25 8.12 2.56
CA CYS A 46 3.58 8.50 2.09
C CYS A 46 4.65 8.37 3.19
N LYS A 47 4.36 8.83 4.41
CA LYS A 47 5.27 8.68 5.57
C LYS A 47 5.49 7.21 5.93
N GLY A 48 4.44 6.40 5.90
CA GLY A 48 4.50 4.96 6.19
C GLY A 48 5.33 4.21 5.15
N ILE A 49 5.16 4.52 3.86
CA ILE A 49 5.98 3.96 2.77
C ILE A 49 7.43 4.38 2.91
N TYR A 50 7.69 5.68 3.16
CA TYR A 50 9.05 6.19 3.36
C TYR A 50 9.74 5.48 4.52
N LYS A 51 9.09 5.44 5.69
CA LYS A 51 9.61 4.76 6.87
C LYS A 51 9.81 3.26 6.61
N GLY A 52 8.84 2.58 6.00
CA GLY A 52 8.97 1.17 5.64
C GLY A 52 10.12 0.89 4.67
N THR A 53 10.45 1.84 3.80
CA THR A 53 11.60 1.73 2.89
C THR A 53 12.91 1.94 3.64
N CYS A 54 12.99 2.91 4.55
CA CYS A 54 14.14 3.10 5.42
C CYS A 54 14.40 1.87 6.29
N ASP A 55 13.33 1.33 6.92
CA ASP A 55 13.39 0.12 7.73
C ASP A 55 13.86 -1.08 6.87
N LEU A 56 13.37 -1.21 5.62
CA LEU A 56 13.82 -2.26 4.69
C LEU A 56 15.32 -2.16 4.38
N ILE A 57 15.82 -0.94 4.13
CA ILE A 57 17.24 -0.69 3.87
C ILE A 57 18.10 -1.00 5.11
N ALA A 58 17.57 -0.73 6.30
CA ALA A 58 18.20 -1.08 7.56
C ALA A 58 18.12 -2.58 7.91
N GLY A 59 17.39 -3.38 7.12
CA GLY A 59 17.17 -4.80 7.39
C GLY A 59 16.10 -5.08 8.47
N GLU A 60 15.31 -4.07 8.85
CA GLU A 60 14.26 -4.19 9.86
C GLU A 60 12.90 -4.53 9.22
N ILE A 61 12.25 -5.57 9.75
CA ILE A 61 10.91 -5.98 9.32
C ILE A 61 9.88 -5.35 10.26
N SER A 62 9.48 -4.11 9.95
CA SER A 62 8.40 -3.42 10.64
C SER A 62 7.06 -3.60 9.95
N LYS A 63 5.96 -3.24 10.63
CA LYS A 63 4.63 -3.15 10.02
C LYS A 63 4.63 -2.23 8.79
N ASN A 64 5.42 -1.16 8.82
CA ASN A 64 5.56 -0.24 7.70
C ASN A 64 6.36 -0.87 6.56
N THR A 65 7.41 -1.63 6.85
CA THR A 65 8.17 -2.41 5.86
C THR A 65 7.25 -3.35 5.08
N GLN A 66 6.48 -4.16 5.80
CA GLN A 66 5.56 -5.11 5.17
C GLN A 66 4.48 -4.40 4.35
N SER A 67 3.96 -3.27 4.84
CA SER A 67 2.95 -2.49 4.11
C SER A 67 3.52 -1.85 2.85
N ALA A 68 4.75 -1.30 2.91
CA ALA A 68 5.45 -0.75 1.76
C ALA A 68 5.70 -1.81 0.68
N CYS A 69 6.16 -3.01 1.07
CA CYS A 69 6.33 -4.13 0.14
C CYS A 69 5.03 -4.54 -0.56
N ILE A 70 3.91 -4.61 0.18
CA ILE A 70 2.58 -4.91 -0.39
C ILE A 70 2.18 -3.83 -1.41
N ILE A 71 2.38 -2.55 -1.08
CA ILE A 71 2.08 -1.44 -2.00
C ILE A 71 2.94 -1.52 -3.26
N TYR A 72 4.25 -1.74 -3.12
CA TYR A 72 5.15 -1.87 -4.28
C TYR A 72 4.76 -3.04 -5.18
N LEU A 73 4.42 -4.19 -4.60
CA LEU A 73 3.97 -5.36 -5.36
C LEU A 73 2.66 -5.06 -6.10
N GLY A 74 1.71 -4.40 -5.45
CA GLY A 74 0.46 -3.98 -6.08
C GLY A 74 0.69 -2.98 -7.23
N VAL A 75 1.58 -2.00 -7.05
CA VAL A 75 1.94 -1.03 -8.10
C VAL A 75 2.61 -1.71 -9.29
N ILE A 76 3.53 -2.65 -9.04
CA ILE A 76 4.18 -3.42 -10.11
C ILE A 76 3.14 -4.21 -10.91
N LEU A 77 2.23 -4.92 -10.23
CA LEU A 77 1.13 -5.64 -10.90
C LEU A 77 0.22 -4.69 -11.67
N PHE A 78 -0.06 -3.51 -11.14
CA PHE A 78 -0.89 -2.51 -11.81
C PHE A 78 -0.24 -2.04 -13.12
N ILE A 79 1.07 -1.75 -13.10
CA ILE A 79 1.84 -1.33 -14.29
C ILE A 79 1.87 -2.44 -15.33
N ILE A 80 2.11 -3.69 -14.91
CA ILE A 80 2.10 -4.86 -15.81
C ILE A 80 0.72 -4.99 -16.46
N GLY A 81 -0.36 -4.90 -15.67
CA GLY A 81 -1.73 -4.98 -16.17
C GLY A 81 -2.08 -3.87 -17.14
N PHE A 82 -1.57 -2.67 -16.91
CA PHE A 82 -1.80 -1.55 -17.83
C PHE A 82 -1.08 -1.72 -19.17
N SER A 83 0.13 -2.29 -19.11
CA SER A 83 1.03 -2.52 -20.27
C SER A 83 0.65 -3.73 -21.13
N LEU A 84 -0.15 -4.66 -20.59
CA LEU A 84 -0.65 -5.86 -21.26
C LEU A 84 -1.87 -5.56 -22.16
#